data_AF-J4H5G5-F1
#
_entry.id   AF-J4H5G5-F1
#
_cell.length_a   1.000
_cell.length_b   1.000
_cell.length_c   1.000
_cell.angle_alpha   90.00
_cell.angle_beta   90.00
_cell.angle_gamma   90.00
#
_symmetry.space_group_name_H-M   'P 1'
#
loop_
_entity.id
_entity.type
_entity.pdbx_description
1 polymer ?
#
loop_
_entity_poly.entity_id
_entity_poly.type
_entity_poly.pdbx_seq_one_letter_code
_entity_poly.pdbx_strand_id
1 'polypeptide(L)'
;MSFTSLNTLRWDIAGLMVKYCDEAAGMRALHEMWRTKLREHIEYLGNSLNIPRTVKPKSYFSIPELVLLVETAIAESHCLDATLVHVFLWTIMQFTAARPGSLLSTAVYKTWFLRYRELRMVRTDIRGAFTAEPWLLGWKGGHGFDRWQQAYRLTPVKSESHLLCEPGLLMSAQGLRRQLFRDHNDVDSLIDGKEAVIAWKPEIEDLPVFAALRPRGRGINPDIPLSDDGARMFLRKICIAAGLGDNNMTPYCFRRGAANTLSRVVGSELSKSILHHRQHSATLYDRYIMSASEVDLIEAVAYGKHDHVLGLSPLDAPALWRPNRDELEGVKMLSLEEAIVMSPDLRQLTMQKAFLRQQSKIEGAEWTDIKESLSPDDISYVESIVTKDPDANACLALYRRISIRANRQYSDMRQRYAALQRRHALNNAKPLTIDELDARLRASHKGSDLSSLLKRTVEVAALEISDNYTEDEEVMECNLQESDDISDPSVQLQESRIMLLRQLVAHEDPHDGPQICVICNADEALAEEVRTFQHVSRSKLQRHIEIWHSGRNDIHELGAKKTISLSELAGQVGDCSLLGINAAFACETALQKFKV
;
A
#
# COMPACT_ATOMS: atom_id res chain seq x y z
N MET A 1 1.69 16.89 -27.97
CA MET A 1 0.81 16.91 -26.79
C MET A 1 0.01 15.62 -26.77
N SER A 2 0.00 14.91 -25.64
CA SER A 2 -0.75 13.66 -25.48
C SER A 2 -1.99 13.97 -24.64
N PHE A 3 -3.16 14.03 -25.26
CA PHE A 3 -4.42 14.42 -24.60
C PHE A 3 -5.10 13.23 -23.92
N THR A 4 -4.34 12.44 -23.15
CA THR A 4 -4.86 11.28 -22.43
C THR A 4 -5.82 11.64 -21.30
N SER A 5 -5.79 12.88 -20.81
CA SER A 5 -6.75 13.40 -19.84
C SER A 5 -6.87 14.92 -19.88
N LEU A 6 -7.99 15.46 -19.37
CA LEU A 6 -8.15 16.90 -19.14
C LEU A 6 -7.04 17.47 -18.24
N ASN A 7 -6.53 16.68 -17.29
CA ASN A 7 -5.42 17.08 -16.43
C ASN A 7 -4.11 17.23 -17.21
N THR A 8 -3.86 16.37 -18.20
CA THR A 8 -2.69 16.50 -19.08
C THR A 8 -2.81 17.76 -19.93
N LEU A 9 -3.98 17.98 -20.53
CA LEU A 9 -4.29 19.22 -21.26
C LEU A 9 -4.09 20.47 -20.39
N ARG A 10 -4.47 20.42 -19.11
CA ARG A 10 -4.21 21.49 -18.13
C ARG A 10 -2.75 21.89 -18.07
N TRP A 11 -1.89 20.89 -17.94
CA TRP A 11 -0.46 21.09 -17.74
C TRP A 11 0.20 21.56 -19.03
N ASP A 12 -0.25 21.03 -20.18
CA ASP A 12 0.19 21.50 -21.49
C ASP A 12 -0.19 22.97 -21.70
N ILE A 13 -1.44 23.36 -21.44
CA ILE A 13 -1.88 24.76 -21.52
C ILE A 13 -1.09 25.63 -20.55
N ALA A 14 -0.95 25.22 -19.29
CA ALA A 14 -0.15 25.97 -18.32
C ALA A 14 1.31 26.13 -18.76
N GLY A 15 1.92 25.10 -19.35
CA GLY A 15 3.26 25.15 -19.90
C GLY A 15 3.37 26.09 -21.11
N LEU A 16 2.38 26.10 -22.00
CA LEU A 16 2.30 27.04 -23.12
C LEU A 16 2.15 28.48 -22.63
N MET A 17 1.27 28.72 -21.65
CA MET A 17 1.09 30.05 -21.06
C MET A 17 2.39 30.57 -20.43
N VAL A 18 3.12 29.73 -19.70
CA VAL A 18 4.42 30.10 -19.12
C VAL A 18 5.48 30.34 -20.20
N LYS A 19 5.47 29.55 -21.28
CA LYS A 19 6.47 29.66 -22.36
C LYS A 19 6.30 30.91 -23.23
N TYR A 20 5.06 31.32 -23.49
CA TYR A 20 4.74 32.36 -24.49
C TYR A 20 4.24 33.69 -23.88
N CYS A 21 4.23 33.81 -22.55
CA CYS A 21 3.92 35.05 -21.86
C CYS A 21 5.17 35.54 -21.14
N ASP A 22 6.01 36.30 -21.85
CA ASP A 22 7.28 36.80 -21.32
C ASP A 22 7.09 37.65 -20.06
N GLU A 23 5.97 38.38 -19.98
CA GLU A 23 5.57 39.17 -18.80
C GLU A 23 5.35 38.30 -17.56
N ALA A 24 5.02 37.02 -17.72
CA ALA A 24 4.83 36.09 -16.61
C ALA A 24 6.14 35.46 -16.12
N ALA A 25 7.26 35.65 -16.81
CA ALA A 25 8.54 35.06 -16.45
C ALA A 25 8.94 35.49 -15.03
N GLY A 26 9.02 34.51 -14.11
CA GLY A 26 9.34 34.74 -12.70
C GLY A 26 8.17 35.16 -11.81
N MET A 27 6.98 35.44 -12.35
CA MET A 27 5.80 35.83 -11.56
C MET A 27 5.06 34.61 -10.97
N ARG A 28 5.56 34.08 -9.85
CA ARG A 28 5.00 32.90 -9.18
C ARG A 28 3.50 33.02 -8.84
N ALA A 29 3.04 34.21 -8.46
CA ALA A 29 1.64 34.47 -8.14
C ALA A 29 0.72 34.30 -9.37
N LEU A 30 1.17 34.80 -10.53
CA LEU A 30 0.42 34.69 -11.79
C LEU A 30 0.31 33.23 -12.24
N HIS A 31 1.40 32.46 -12.12
CA HIS A 31 1.39 31.03 -12.40
C HIS A 31 0.39 30.26 -11.54
N GLU A 32 0.30 30.56 -10.24
CA GLU A 32 -0.65 29.90 -9.34
C GLU A 32 -2.09 30.30 -9.64
N MET A 33 -2.33 31.56 -9.99
CA MET A 33 -3.64 32.04 -10.46
C MET A 33 -4.08 31.28 -11.72
N TRP A 34 -3.21 31.15 -12.73
CA TRP A 34 -3.50 30.39 -13.95
C TRP A 34 -3.79 28.92 -13.66
N ARG A 35 -2.98 28.26 -12.83
CA ARG A 35 -3.24 26.87 -12.42
C ARG A 35 -4.59 26.70 -11.74
N THR A 36 -4.99 27.69 -10.94
CA THR A 36 -6.30 27.70 -10.28
C THR A 36 -7.42 27.87 -11.30
N LYS A 37 -7.33 28.86 -12.20
CA LYS A 37 -8.34 29.09 -13.26
C LYS A 37 -8.46 27.94 -14.24
N LEU A 38 -7.35 27.33 -14.65
CA LEU A 38 -7.37 26.15 -15.52
C LEU A 38 -7.98 24.93 -14.82
N ARG A 39 -7.77 24.78 -13.50
CA ARG A 39 -8.43 23.73 -12.71
C ARG A 39 -9.94 23.96 -12.65
N GLU A 40 -10.38 25.17 -12.33
CA GLU A 40 -11.80 25.56 -12.34
C GLU A 40 -12.42 25.32 -13.72
N HIS A 41 -11.70 25.68 -14.79
CA HIS A 41 -12.17 25.48 -16.16
C HIS A 41 -12.28 23.99 -16.53
N ILE A 42 -11.33 23.15 -16.11
CA ILE A 42 -11.43 21.70 -16.31
C ILE A 42 -12.55 21.08 -15.48
N GLU A 43 -12.77 21.56 -14.27
CA GLU A 43 -13.91 21.13 -13.47
C GLU A 43 -15.22 21.52 -14.15
N TYR A 44 -15.29 22.74 -14.70
CA TYR A 44 -16.39 23.20 -15.54
C TYR A 44 -16.57 22.30 -16.76
N LEU A 45 -15.54 22.09 -17.59
CA LEU A 45 -15.60 21.21 -18.77
C LEU A 45 -16.01 19.78 -18.40
N GLY A 46 -15.44 19.24 -17.33
CA GLY A 46 -15.78 17.91 -16.83
C GLY A 46 -17.26 17.79 -16.47
N ASN A 47 -17.83 18.83 -15.85
CA ASN A 47 -19.24 18.86 -15.48
C ASN A 47 -20.15 19.15 -16.70
N SER A 48 -19.78 20.15 -17.50
CA SER A 48 -20.56 20.62 -18.65
C SER A 48 -20.56 19.64 -19.81
N LEU A 49 -19.47 18.91 -20.03
CA LEU A 49 -19.38 17.89 -21.08
C LEU A 49 -19.62 16.48 -20.54
N ASN A 50 -19.91 16.35 -19.24
CA ASN A 50 -20.14 15.08 -18.56
C ASN A 50 -19.01 14.07 -18.83
N ILE A 51 -17.77 14.55 -18.78
CA ILE A 51 -16.59 13.73 -19.01
C ILE A 51 -16.42 12.82 -17.79
N PRO A 52 -16.42 11.48 -17.98
CA PRO A 52 -16.30 10.55 -16.88
C PRO A 52 -15.07 10.85 -16.02
N ARG A 53 -15.30 11.22 -14.76
CA ARG A 53 -14.22 11.32 -13.79
C ARG A 53 -13.96 9.92 -13.26
N THR A 54 -12.87 9.30 -13.69
CA THR A 54 -12.43 8.02 -13.11
C THR A 54 -11.95 8.29 -11.68
N VAL A 55 -12.88 8.33 -10.73
CA VAL A 55 -12.54 8.36 -9.31
C VAL A 55 -11.97 7.00 -8.99
N LYS A 56 -10.64 6.91 -8.91
CA LYS A 56 -9.99 5.70 -8.42
C LYS A 56 -10.45 5.49 -6.98
N PRO A 57 -10.91 4.29 -6.62
CA PRO A 57 -11.31 3.99 -5.25
C PRO A 57 -10.14 4.29 -4.32
N LYS A 58 -10.51 4.67 -3.11
CA LYS A 58 -9.54 4.95 -2.06
C LYS A 58 -9.19 3.63 -1.38
N SER A 59 -7.90 3.33 -1.28
CA SER A 59 -7.41 2.18 -0.49
C SER A 59 -7.28 2.53 0.99
N TYR A 60 -7.61 1.59 1.85
CA TYR A 60 -7.55 1.69 3.32
C TYR A 60 -6.79 0.46 3.79
N PHE A 61 -5.63 0.65 4.41
CA PHE A 61 -4.80 -0.44 4.93
C PHE A 61 -4.87 -0.44 6.44
N SER A 62 -5.14 -1.62 7.00
CA SER A 62 -5.14 -1.92 8.42
C SER A 62 -3.89 -2.73 8.77
N ILE A 63 -3.82 -3.27 9.99
CA ILE A 63 -2.66 -4.04 10.46
C ILE A 63 -2.42 -5.29 9.60
N PRO A 64 -3.42 -6.12 9.24
CA PRO A 64 -3.23 -7.23 8.30
C PRO A 64 -2.56 -6.83 6.97
N GLU A 65 -3.00 -5.75 6.32
CA GLU A 65 -2.34 -5.28 5.09
C GLU A 65 -0.92 -4.80 5.35
N LEU A 66 -0.66 -4.16 6.50
CA LEU A 66 0.68 -3.75 6.86
C LEU A 66 1.59 -4.98 7.01
N VAL A 67 1.17 -6.01 7.76
CA VAL A 67 1.95 -7.24 7.95
C VAL A 67 2.27 -7.87 6.59
N LEU A 68 1.27 -8.08 5.74
CA LEU A 68 1.47 -8.63 4.39
C LEU A 68 2.47 -7.81 3.57
N LEU A 69 2.35 -6.48 3.61
CA LEU A 69 3.26 -5.59 2.89
C LEU A 69 4.69 -5.65 3.45
N VAL A 70 4.85 -5.76 4.77
CA VAL A 70 6.17 -5.88 5.40
C VAL A 70 6.82 -7.20 5.03
N GLU A 71 6.09 -8.31 5.14
CA GLU A 71 6.57 -9.63 4.73
C GLU A 71 6.99 -9.64 3.25
N THR A 72 6.13 -9.10 2.38
CA THR A 72 6.42 -8.98 0.95
C THR A 72 7.62 -8.06 0.70
N ALA A 73 7.75 -6.95 1.41
CA ALA A 73 8.85 -6.01 1.22
C ALA A 73 10.19 -6.63 1.63
N ILE A 74 10.23 -7.38 2.73
CA ILE A 74 11.45 -8.07 3.17
C ILE A 74 11.78 -9.23 2.23
N ALA A 75 10.77 -9.98 1.77
CA ALA A 75 10.94 -11.04 0.77
C ALA A 75 11.54 -10.53 -0.55
N GLU A 76 11.05 -9.39 -1.02
CA GLU A 76 11.47 -8.74 -2.27
C GLU A 76 12.67 -7.79 -2.06
N SER A 77 13.31 -7.84 -0.89
CA SER A 77 14.35 -6.91 -0.50
C SER A 77 15.65 -7.17 -1.28
N HIS A 78 16.13 -6.12 -1.94
CA HIS A 78 17.48 -6.08 -2.52
C HIS A 78 18.52 -5.53 -1.55
N CYS A 79 18.06 -4.72 -0.60
CA CYS A 79 18.85 -4.08 0.44
C CYS A 79 17.92 -3.87 1.63
N LEU A 80 18.21 -4.56 2.72
CA LEU A 80 17.38 -4.57 3.90
C LEU A 80 17.35 -3.19 4.56
N ASP A 81 18.44 -2.43 4.55
CA ASP A 81 18.44 -1.05 5.07
C ASP A 81 17.42 -0.17 4.33
N ALA A 82 17.40 -0.26 3.00
CA ALA A 82 16.44 0.44 2.15
C ALA A 82 15.00 -0.01 2.45
N THR A 83 14.79 -1.31 2.57
CA THR A 83 13.47 -1.90 2.87
C THR A 83 12.97 -1.49 4.25
N LEU A 84 13.82 -1.57 5.28
CA LEU A 84 13.48 -1.21 6.66
C LEU A 84 13.07 0.26 6.76
N VAL A 85 13.68 1.17 6.01
CA VAL A 85 13.27 2.60 5.96
C VAL A 85 11.80 2.72 5.56
N HIS A 86 11.37 1.98 4.53
CA HIS A 86 9.99 2.01 4.07
C HIS A 86 9.02 1.27 5.00
N VAL A 87 9.41 0.12 5.52
CA VAL A 87 8.63 -0.64 6.51
C VAL A 87 8.38 0.21 7.76
N PHE A 88 9.43 0.84 8.29
CA PHE A 88 9.32 1.72 9.44
C PHE A 88 8.43 2.94 9.16
N LEU A 89 8.52 3.54 7.96
CA LEU A 89 7.63 4.61 7.54
C LEU A 89 6.16 4.19 7.56
N TRP A 90 5.84 3.03 6.98
CA TRP A 90 4.46 2.52 6.94
C TRP A 90 3.92 2.25 8.33
N THR A 91 4.73 1.63 9.18
CA THR A 91 4.45 1.37 10.58
C THR A 91 4.15 2.65 11.36
N ILE A 92 5.03 3.66 11.29
CA ILE A 92 4.78 4.96 11.95
C ILE A 92 3.50 5.60 11.43
N MET A 93 3.25 5.57 10.12
CA MET A 93 2.02 6.11 9.53
C MET A 93 0.77 5.35 10.00
N GLN A 94 0.84 4.03 10.17
CA GLN A 94 -0.29 3.21 10.61
C GLN A 94 -0.66 3.48 12.07
N PHE A 95 0.32 3.69 12.95
CA PHE A 95 0.05 3.92 14.38
C PHE A 95 -0.24 5.38 14.73
N THR A 96 0.34 6.34 14.01
CA THR A 96 0.15 7.79 14.29
C THR A 96 -0.90 8.44 13.40
N ALA A 97 -1.34 7.72 12.35
CA ALA A 97 -2.11 8.27 11.25
C ALA A 97 -1.47 9.52 10.61
N ALA A 98 -0.14 9.69 10.68
CA ALA A 98 0.58 10.85 10.15
C ALA A 98 0.31 11.10 8.65
N ARG A 99 0.45 12.35 8.20
CA ARG A 99 0.51 12.65 6.77
C ARG A 99 1.91 12.36 6.23
N PRO A 100 2.05 11.97 4.95
CA PRO A 100 3.37 11.85 4.33
C PRO A 100 4.23 13.10 4.52
N GLY A 101 3.65 14.30 4.34
CA GLY A 101 4.39 15.57 4.51
C GLY A 101 4.81 15.94 5.94
N SER A 102 4.43 15.16 6.96
CA SER A 102 4.94 15.29 8.32
C SER A 102 6.18 14.41 8.57
N LEU A 103 6.41 13.43 7.70
CA LEU A 103 7.50 12.44 7.83
C LEU A 103 8.53 12.58 6.70
N LEU A 104 8.08 12.95 5.50
CA LEU A 104 8.82 12.91 4.24
C LEU A 104 8.96 14.30 3.62
N SER A 105 10.01 14.47 2.83
CA SER A 105 10.17 15.67 2.01
C SER A 105 9.14 15.70 0.89
N THR A 106 8.48 16.84 0.72
CA THR A 106 7.49 17.07 -0.34
C THR A 106 7.88 18.24 -1.21
N ALA A 107 7.28 18.35 -2.40
CA ALA A 107 7.51 19.49 -3.30
C ALA A 107 7.21 20.85 -2.63
N VAL A 108 6.26 20.89 -1.69
CA VAL A 108 5.85 22.10 -0.96
C VAL A 108 6.71 22.31 0.29
N TYR A 109 6.99 21.23 1.04
CA TYR A 109 7.70 21.27 2.30
C TYR A 109 9.00 20.46 2.20
N LYS A 110 10.02 21.04 1.57
CA LYS A 110 11.29 20.34 1.31
C LYS A 110 12.11 20.07 2.57
N THR A 111 11.98 20.92 3.59
CA THR A 111 12.76 20.85 4.84
C THR A 111 11.96 20.28 6.02
N TRP A 112 10.70 19.90 5.77
CA TRP A 112 9.81 19.33 6.78
C TRP A 112 9.80 17.83 6.56
N PHE A 113 10.55 17.13 7.39
CA PHE A 113 10.67 15.68 7.44
C PHE A 113 11.12 15.30 8.84
N LEU A 114 10.86 14.06 9.24
CA LEU A 114 11.22 13.58 10.57
C LEU A 114 12.74 13.41 10.67
N ARG A 115 13.36 14.06 11.66
CA ARG A 115 14.79 13.93 11.98
C ARG A 115 15.03 13.02 13.18
N TYR A 116 16.26 12.51 13.34
CA TYR A 116 16.60 11.66 14.48
C TYR A 116 16.44 12.37 15.83
N ARG A 117 16.76 13.67 15.93
CA ARG A 117 16.47 14.46 17.15
C ARG A 117 14.99 14.54 17.52
N GLU A 118 14.11 14.33 16.53
CA GLU A 118 12.65 14.36 16.69
C GLU A 118 12.09 12.95 16.98
N LEU A 119 12.95 11.96 17.23
CA LEU A 119 12.58 10.57 17.47
C LEU A 119 13.36 10.02 18.67
N ARG A 120 12.69 9.55 19.70
CA ARG A 120 13.36 8.92 20.86
C ARG A 120 13.10 7.42 20.92
N MET A 121 14.10 6.68 21.37
CA MET A 121 13.94 5.29 21.82
C MET A 121 14.00 5.25 23.34
N VAL A 122 12.98 4.70 23.96
CA VAL A 122 12.89 4.57 25.42
C VAL A 122 12.86 3.10 25.77
N ARG A 123 13.77 2.69 26.67
CA ARG A 123 13.84 1.32 27.18
C ARG A 123 12.60 1.02 28.03
N THR A 124 12.04 -0.18 27.90
CA THR A 124 10.94 -0.64 28.75
C THR A 124 11.45 -1.54 29.87
N ASP A 125 10.55 -1.94 30.76
CA ASP A 125 10.77 -3.00 31.75
C ASP A 125 10.89 -4.40 31.11
N ILE A 126 10.32 -4.60 29.92
CA ILE A 126 10.48 -5.83 29.14
C ILE A 126 11.82 -5.82 28.40
N ARG A 127 12.64 -6.86 28.60
CA ARG A 127 13.98 -6.97 28.00
C ARG A 127 13.88 -7.07 26.48
N GLY A 128 14.70 -6.31 25.75
CA GLY A 128 14.70 -6.27 24.29
C GLY A 128 13.49 -5.56 23.66
N ALA A 129 12.57 -5.01 24.46
CA ALA A 129 11.47 -4.21 23.98
C ALA A 129 11.75 -2.70 24.20
N PHE A 130 11.32 -1.90 23.23
CA PHE A 130 11.59 -0.46 23.21
C PHE A 130 10.34 0.31 22.79
N THR A 131 10.10 1.43 23.44
CA THR A 131 9.07 2.40 23.06
C THR A 131 9.66 3.41 22.09
N ALA A 132 8.99 3.65 20.97
CA ALA A 132 9.35 4.73 20.05
C ALA A 132 8.49 5.98 20.33
N GLU A 133 9.15 7.13 20.47
CA GLU A 133 8.46 8.41 20.71
C GLU A 133 8.78 9.41 19.58
N PRO A 134 8.03 9.38 18.46
CA PRO A 134 8.18 10.35 17.40
C PRO A 134 7.46 11.67 17.75
N TRP A 135 8.12 12.80 17.46
CA TRP A 135 7.56 14.14 17.50
C TRP A 135 7.29 14.63 16.08
N LEU A 136 6.02 14.58 15.69
CA LEU A 136 5.62 14.89 14.33
C LEU A 136 5.43 16.38 14.14
N LEU A 137 6.17 16.94 13.18
CA LEU A 137 6.11 18.34 12.80
C LEU A 137 5.16 18.55 11.60
N GLY A 138 4.63 19.76 11.47
CA GLY A 138 4.06 20.22 10.19
C GLY A 138 2.68 19.65 9.87
N TRP A 139 1.75 19.67 10.83
CA TRP A 139 0.38 19.25 10.61
C TRP A 139 -0.45 20.23 9.77
N LYS A 140 -1.48 19.72 9.09
CA LYS A 140 -2.36 20.52 8.23
C LYS A 140 -3.00 21.66 9.01
N GLY A 141 -2.85 22.87 8.51
CA GLY A 141 -3.33 24.09 9.19
C GLY A 141 -2.27 24.79 10.04
N GLY A 142 -1.18 24.10 10.37
CA GLY A 142 0.01 24.68 11.01
C GLY A 142 1.09 25.07 10.00
N HIS A 143 0.70 25.57 8.83
CA HIS A 143 1.63 25.96 7.75
C HIS A 143 2.27 27.35 7.95
N GLY A 144 2.03 27.98 9.10
CA GLY A 144 2.56 29.29 9.48
C GLY A 144 3.88 29.20 10.25
N PHE A 145 4.23 30.29 10.94
CA PHE A 145 5.45 30.42 11.74
C PHE A 145 5.49 29.47 12.95
N ASP A 146 4.34 29.13 13.51
CA ASP A 146 4.21 28.19 14.63
C ASP A 146 3.92 26.79 14.10
N ARG A 147 4.98 25.98 13.96
CA ARG A 147 4.83 24.57 13.60
C ARG A 147 4.15 23.84 14.75
N TRP A 148 2.96 23.33 14.47
CA TRP A 148 2.30 22.40 15.39
C TRP A 148 3.10 21.11 15.49
N GLN A 149 3.29 20.68 16.73
CA GLN A 149 4.03 19.47 17.07
C GLN A 149 3.12 18.54 17.86
N GLN A 150 3.21 17.24 17.59
CA GLN A 150 2.52 16.23 18.37
C GLN A 150 3.48 15.09 18.69
N ALA A 151 3.61 14.81 20.00
CA ALA A 151 4.31 13.64 20.49
C ALA A 151 3.39 12.43 20.44
N TYR A 152 3.92 11.31 19.98
CA TYR A 152 3.28 10.01 20.13
C TYR A 152 4.15 9.12 20.97
N ARG A 153 3.54 8.19 21.69
CA ARG A 153 4.22 7.11 22.40
C ARG A 153 3.75 5.79 21.83
N LEU A 154 4.63 5.07 21.16
CA LEU A 154 4.34 3.80 20.51
C LEU A 154 5.02 2.68 21.31
N THR A 155 4.24 2.03 22.16
CA THR A 155 4.71 0.95 23.02
C THR A 155 4.91 -0.36 22.23
N PRO A 156 5.70 -1.32 22.76
CA PRO A 156 5.86 -2.64 22.17
C PRO A 156 4.52 -3.35 21.90
N VAL A 157 4.49 -4.19 20.87
CA VAL A 157 3.30 -4.98 20.55
C VAL A 157 3.17 -6.15 21.53
N LYS A 158 1.94 -6.60 21.76
CA LYS A 158 1.62 -7.70 22.68
C LYS A 158 1.40 -9.04 21.98
N SER A 159 1.72 -9.13 20.69
CA SER A 159 1.49 -10.33 19.88
C SER A 159 2.63 -10.52 18.90
N GLU A 160 3.06 -11.78 18.76
CA GLU A 160 4.16 -12.18 17.91
C GLU A 160 3.91 -11.86 16.42
N SER A 161 2.66 -12.04 15.98
CA SER A 161 2.24 -11.76 14.59
C SER A 161 2.41 -10.29 14.18
N HIS A 162 2.62 -9.39 15.14
CA HIS A 162 2.81 -7.97 14.89
C HIS A 162 4.26 -7.50 15.11
N LEU A 163 5.21 -8.37 15.47
CA LEU A 163 6.59 -7.97 15.78
C LEU A 163 7.28 -7.25 14.61
N LEU A 164 7.06 -7.72 13.37
CA LEU A 164 7.57 -7.06 12.15
C LEU A 164 7.02 -5.64 11.94
N CYS A 165 5.94 -5.29 12.63
CA CYS A 165 5.33 -3.97 12.62
C CYS A 165 5.63 -3.19 13.91
N GLU A 166 6.51 -3.67 14.79
CA GLU A 166 6.82 -3.00 16.05
C GLU A 166 7.80 -1.82 15.80
N PRO A 167 7.42 -0.56 16.08
CA PRO A 167 8.27 0.60 15.79
C PRO A 167 9.62 0.56 16.52
N GLY A 168 9.63 0.16 17.79
CA GLY A 168 10.85 0.06 18.60
C GLY A 168 11.84 -0.95 18.03
N LEU A 169 11.37 -2.17 17.71
CA LEU A 169 12.18 -3.21 17.09
C LEU A 169 12.80 -2.77 15.75
N LEU A 170 11.98 -2.20 14.86
CA LEU A 170 12.43 -1.71 13.55
C LEU A 170 13.49 -0.60 13.69
N MET A 171 13.31 0.26 14.68
CA MET A 171 14.25 1.35 14.97
C MET A 171 15.56 0.83 15.57
N SER A 172 15.50 -0.17 16.46
CA SER A 172 16.68 -0.88 16.97
C SER A 172 17.47 -1.54 15.85
N ALA A 173 16.79 -2.26 14.95
CA ALA A 173 17.43 -2.91 13.81
C ALA A 173 18.13 -1.89 12.89
N GLN A 174 17.44 -0.81 12.50
CA GLN A 174 18.06 0.25 11.69
C GLN A 174 19.23 0.94 12.39
N GLY A 175 19.09 1.21 13.68
CA GLY A 175 20.11 1.90 14.46
C GLY A 175 21.40 1.10 14.60
N LEU A 176 21.29 -0.21 14.82
CA LEU A 176 22.44 -1.11 14.92
C LEU A 176 23.11 -1.34 13.56
N ARG A 177 22.34 -1.70 12.52
CA ARG A 177 22.87 -1.96 11.17
C ARG A 177 23.65 -0.79 10.60
N ARG A 178 23.21 0.43 10.91
CA ARG A 178 23.80 1.68 10.43
C ARG A 178 24.70 2.36 11.46
N GLN A 179 24.96 1.72 12.61
CA GLN A 179 25.80 2.25 13.71
C GLN A 179 25.42 3.68 14.14
N LEU A 180 24.11 3.93 14.32
CA LEU A 180 23.54 5.25 14.61
C LEU A 180 23.49 5.56 16.11
N PHE A 181 23.52 4.54 16.96
CA PHE A 181 23.50 4.71 18.40
C PHE A 181 24.86 5.16 18.90
N ARG A 182 24.85 6.05 19.90
CA ARG A 182 26.09 6.60 20.46
C ARG A 182 26.89 5.54 21.23
N ASP A 183 26.18 4.74 22.01
CA ASP A 183 26.80 3.88 23.04
C ASP A 183 26.67 2.38 22.72
N HIS A 184 26.01 2.00 21.62
CA HIS A 184 25.69 0.61 21.26
C HIS A 184 26.05 0.28 19.82
N ASN A 185 26.79 -0.81 19.60
CA ASN A 185 27.23 -1.24 18.27
C ASN A 185 26.68 -2.62 17.87
N ASP A 186 26.09 -3.36 18.81
CA ASP A 186 25.57 -4.70 18.61
C ASP A 186 24.29 -4.93 19.42
N VAL A 187 23.64 -6.08 19.21
CA VAL A 187 22.35 -6.38 19.82
C VAL A 187 22.46 -6.55 21.34
N ASP A 188 23.51 -7.19 21.82
CA ASP A 188 23.65 -7.53 23.25
C ASP A 188 23.94 -6.27 24.07
N SER A 189 24.83 -5.40 23.60
CA SER A 189 25.06 -4.07 24.21
C SER A 189 23.77 -3.25 24.31
N LEU A 190 22.97 -3.24 23.23
CA LEU A 190 21.69 -2.53 23.23
C LEU A 190 20.69 -3.13 24.23
N ILE A 191 20.58 -4.46 24.30
CA ILE A 191 19.61 -5.15 25.19
C ILE A 191 20.02 -5.01 26.65
N ASP A 192 21.30 -5.20 26.97
CA ASP A 192 21.81 -5.22 28.35
C ASP A 192 22.18 -3.82 28.88
N GLY A 193 22.04 -2.79 28.04
CA GLY A 193 22.16 -1.38 28.43
C GLY A 193 21.19 -0.97 29.54
N LYS A 194 21.57 0.06 30.32
CA LYS A 194 20.84 0.49 31.53
C LYS A 194 20.22 1.88 31.42
N GLU A 195 20.56 2.62 30.38
CA GLU A 195 20.01 3.94 30.11
C GLU A 195 18.53 3.85 29.74
N ALA A 196 17.75 4.80 30.27
CA ALA A 196 16.31 4.87 30.01
C ALA A 196 16.01 5.34 28.58
N VAL A 197 16.84 6.23 28.03
CA VAL A 197 16.70 6.76 26.68
C VAL A 197 17.96 6.43 25.89
N ILE A 198 17.79 5.75 24.76
CA ILE A 198 18.90 5.37 23.89
C ILE A 198 19.28 6.59 23.05
N ALA A 199 20.53 7.04 23.19
CA ALA A 199 21.02 8.24 22.52
C ALA A 199 21.48 7.94 21.09
N TRP A 200 21.10 8.84 20.18
CA TRP A 200 21.69 8.92 18.84
C TRP A 200 23.10 9.53 18.91
N LYS A 201 23.95 9.22 17.93
CA LYS A 201 25.20 9.95 17.73
C LYS A 201 24.90 11.43 17.40
N PRO A 202 25.62 12.41 17.99
CA PRO A 202 25.33 13.83 17.77
C PRO A 202 25.33 14.23 16.28
N GLU A 203 26.22 13.65 15.48
CA GLU A 203 26.36 13.94 14.05
C GLU A 203 25.17 13.47 13.19
N ILE A 204 24.29 12.60 13.70
CA ILE A 204 23.12 12.12 12.95
C ILE A 204 21.81 12.80 13.35
N GLU A 205 21.80 13.59 14.42
CA GLU A 205 20.58 14.16 15.01
C GLU A 205 19.76 15.00 14.02
N ASP A 206 20.45 15.71 13.12
CA ASP A 206 19.81 16.55 12.10
C ASP A 206 19.51 15.82 10.79
N LEU A 207 19.96 14.57 10.64
CA LEU A 207 19.71 13.76 9.45
C LEU A 207 18.27 13.24 9.41
N PRO A 208 17.71 13.01 8.20
CA PRO A 208 16.40 12.40 8.05
C PRO A 208 16.37 10.97 8.58
N VAL A 209 15.33 10.64 9.35
CA VAL A 209 15.03 9.25 9.76
C VAL A 209 14.73 8.40 8.52
N PHE A 210 13.89 8.94 7.63
CA PHE A 210 13.56 8.31 6.36
C PHE A 210 14.45 8.88 5.27
N ALA A 211 15.59 8.23 5.04
CA ALA A 211 16.57 8.61 4.04
C ALA A 211 16.17 8.15 2.63
N ALA A 212 16.58 8.90 1.60
CA ALA A 212 16.36 8.55 0.21
C ALA A 212 17.18 7.32 -0.17
N LEU A 213 16.70 6.55 -1.14
CA LEU A 213 17.42 5.40 -1.66
C LEU A 213 18.50 5.83 -2.66
N ARG A 214 19.63 5.11 -2.67
CA ARG A 214 20.61 5.19 -3.76
C ARG A 214 19.99 4.68 -5.07
N PRO A 215 20.54 5.05 -6.24
CA PRO A 215 20.07 4.54 -7.52
C PRO A 215 19.91 3.02 -7.52
N ARG A 216 18.76 2.54 -8.03
CA ARG A 216 18.37 1.12 -8.05
C ARG A 216 18.10 0.48 -6.68
N GLY A 217 17.98 1.26 -5.61
CA GLY A 217 17.65 0.74 -4.28
C GLY A 217 18.77 -0.05 -3.61
N ARG A 218 20.03 0.15 -4.01
CA ARG A 218 21.22 -0.54 -3.47
C ARG A 218 21.78 0.19 -2.24
N GLY A 219 20.95 0.42 -1.25
CA GLY A 219 21.29 1.19 -0.06
C GLY A 219 20.67 2.57 -0.01
N ILE A 220 21.10 3.32 0.98
CA ILE A 220 20.51 4.59 1.41
C ILE A 220 21.48 5.76 1.23
N ASN A 221 20.93 6.95 1.04
CA ASN A 221 21.65 8.21 1.06
C ASN A 221 21.22 8.98 2.32
N PRO A 222 22.03 8.93 3.40
CA PRO A 222 21.61 9.41 4.72
C PRO A 222 21.36 10.92 4.76
N ASP A 223 21.98 11.69 3.86
CA ASP A 223 21.89 13.16 3.86
C ASP A 223 20.66 13.70 3.13
N ILE A 224 19.98 12.84 2.34
CA ILE A 224 18.85 13.25 1.51
C ILE A 224 17.58 12.65 2.09
N PRO A 225 16.56 13.47 2.45
CA PRO A 225 15.30 12.93 2.92
C PRO A 225 14.56 12.18 1.81
N LEU A 226 13.91 11.08 2.18
CA LEU A 226 13.02 10.33 1.29
C LEU A 226 11.90 11.25 0.82
N SER A 227 11.71 11.31 -0.49
CA SER A 227 10.60 12.06 -1.10
C SER A 227 9.30 11.28 -1.03
N ASP A 228 8.17 11.97 -0.95
CA ASP A 228 6.83 11.36 -1.04
C ASP A 228 6.66 10.53 -2.34
N ASP A 229 7.21 10.99 -3.46
CA ASP A 229 7.17 10.21 -4.72
C ASP A 229 8.02 8.93 -4.65
N GLY A 230 9.21 8.99 -4.04
CA GLY A 230 10.04 7.80 -3.79
C GLY A 230 9.31 6.78 -2.91
N ALA A 231 8.68 7.24 -1.83
CA ALA A 231 7.88 6.39 -0.95
C ALA A 231 6.68 5.75 -1.67
N ARG A 232 5.99 6.50 -2.54
CA ARG A 232 4.86 5.99 -3.35
C ARG A 232 5.31 4.94 -4.35
N MET A 233 6.43 5.16 -5.03
CA MET A 233 6.95 4.21 -6.01
C MET A 233 7.30 2.87 -5.36
N PHE A 234 7.98 2.89 -4.22
CA PHE A 234 8.32 1.68 -3.46
C PHE A 234 7.05 0.97 -2.98
N LEU A 235 6.13 1.68 -2.32
CA LEU A 235 4.87 1.10 -1.86
C LEU A 235 4.06 0.47 -3.01
N ARG A 236 3.96 1.15 -4.16
CA ARG A 236 3.23 0.61 -5.32
C ARG A 236 3.88 -0.68 -5.83
N LYS A 237 5.21 -0.75 -5.90
CA LYS A 237 5.93 -1.99 -6.27
C LYS A 237 5.53 -3.14 -5.34
N ILE A 238 5.59 -2.91 -4.03
CA ILE A 238 5.28 -3.94 -3.03
C ILE A 238 3.79 -4.31 -3.03
N CYS A 239 2.87 -3.35 -3.19
CA CYS A 239 1.44 -3.66 -3.34
C CYS A 239 1.15 -4.57 -4.54
N ILE A 240 1.83 -4.37 -5.66
CA ILE A 240 1.69 -5.23 -6.85
C ILE A 240 2.21 -6.63 -6.53
N ALA A 241 3.40 -6.74 -5.92
CA ALA A 241 3.98 -8.03 -5.53
C ALA A 241 3.10 -8.78 -4.51
N ALA A 242 2.48 -8.06 -3.58
CA ALA A 242 1.56 -8.61 -2.58
C ALA A 242 0.15 -8.94 -3.12
N GLY A 243 -0.10 -8.75 -4.43
CA GLY A 243 -1.41 -8.99 -5.02
C GLY A 243 -2.49 -7.96 -4.65
N LEU A 244 -2.13 -6.81 -4.08
CA LEU A 244 -3.06 -5.72 -3.74
C LEU A 244 -3.37 -4.79 -4.91
N GLY A 245 -2.66 -4.96 -6.03
CA GLY A 245 -2.84 -4.19 -7.26
C GLY A 245 -2.12 -2.83 -7.26
N ASP A 246 -2.26 -2.08 -8.36
CA ASP A 246 -1.47 -0.87 -8.64
C ASP A 246 -2.24 0.45 -8.39
N ASN A 247 -3.52 0.35 -8.04
CA ASN A 247 -4.45 1.45 -8.15
C ASN A 247 -4.45 2.37 -6.93
N ASN A 248 -3.96 3.60 -7.10
CA ASN A 248 -4.01 4.68 -6.10
C ASN A 248 -3.36 4.29 -4.74
N MET A 249 -2.37 3.40 -4.81
CA MET A 249 -1.55 2.98 -3.67
C MET A 249 -0.54 4.09 -3.38
N THR A 250 -0.89 4.89 -2.38
CA THR A 250 -0.06 5.96 -1.84
C THR A 250 0.02 5.75 -0.34
N PRO A 251 1.10 6.20 0.35
CA PRO A 251 1.22 6.03 1.81
C PRO A 251 0.02 6.57 2.60
N TYR A 252 -0.82 7.42 1.99
CA TYR A 252 -2.11 7.85 2.52
C TYR A 252 -3.12 6.72 2.80
N CYS A 253 -2.92 5.50 2.28
CA CYS A 253 -3.74 4.32 2.64
C CYS A 253 -3.62 3.97 4.12
N PHE A 254 -2.43 4.03 4.72
CA PHE A 254 -2.19 3.76 6.14
C PHE A 254 -2.88 4.82 7.01
N ARG A 255 -2.69 6.11 6.70
CA ARG A 255 -3.41 7.19 7.41
C ARG A 255 -4.92 6.99 7.40
N ARG A 256 -5.48 6.53 6.27
CA ARG A 256 -6.92 6.32 6.14
C ARG A 256 -7.42 5.15 6.98
N GLY A 257 -6.73 4.00 6.93
CA GLY A 257 -7.11 2.85 7.75
C GLY A 257 -6.87 3.08 9.23
N ALA A 258 -5.79 3.78 9.60
CA ALA A 258 -5.53 4.25 10.95
C ALA A 258 -6.63 5.19 11.45
N ALA A 259 -7.03 6.18 10.64
CA ALA A 259 -8.14 7.09 10.97
C ALA A 259 -9.46 6.35 11.20
N ASN A 260 -9.77 5.34 10.38
CA ASN A 260 -10.98 4.53 10.59
C ASN A 260 -10.88 3.75 11.90
N THR A 261 -9.75 3.07 12.12
CA THR A 261 -9.51 2.29 13.35
C THR A 261 -9.58 3.15 14.61
N LEU A 262 -8.92 4.30 14.63
CA LEU A 262 -8.98 5.24 15.75
C LEU A 262 -10.42 5.72 15.99
N SER A 263 -11.17 6.05 14.92
CA SER A 263 -12.55 6.50 15.08
C SER A 263 -13.44 5.46 15.72
N ARG A 264 -13.18 4.17 15.46
CA ARG A 264 -13.91 3.05 16.06
C ARG A 264 -13.54 2.81 17.51
N VAL A 265 -12.25 2.90 17.83
CA VAL A 265 -11.73 2.54 19.16
C VAL A 265 -11.87 3.68 20.17
N VAL A 266 -11.55 4.92 19.77
CA VAL A 266 -11.52 6.07 20.68
C VAL A 266 -12.58 7.13 20.38
N GLY A 267 -13.43 6.90 19.38
CA GLY A 267 -14.47 7.84 18.96
C GLY A 267 -13.97 8.98 18.07
N SER A 268 -14.91 9.75 17.52
CA SER A 268 -14.64 10.76 16.50
C SER A 268 -13.83 11.95 17.02
N GLU A 269 -14.09 12.42 18.24
CA GLU A 269 -13.46 13.66 18.74
C GLU A 269 -11.98 13.46 19.08
N LEU A 270 -11.64 12.36 19.76
CA LEU A 270 -10.23 12.03 20.00
C LEU A 270 -9.52 11.70 18.69
N SER A 271 -10.18 11.02 17.75
CA SER A 271 -9.63 10.77 16.42
C SER A 271 -9.38 12.05 15.63
N LYS A 272 -10.29 13.03 15.68
CA LYS A 272 -10.06 14.36 15.08
C LYS A 272 -8.88 15.04 15.74
N SER A 273 -8.73 14.94 17.06
CA SER A 273 -7.58 15.48 17.79
C SER A 273 -6.27 14.83 17.31
N ILE A 274 -6.20 13.49 17.28
CA ILE A 274 -5.04 12.72 16.80
C ILE A 274 -4.71 13.03 15.33
N LEU A 275 -5.72 13.21 14.48
CA LEU A 275 -5.54 13.51 13.06
C LEU A 275 -5.31 15.00 12.78
N HIS A 276 -5.37 15.84 13.82
CA HIS A 276 -5.44 17.29 13.76
C HIS A 276 -6.42 17.77 12.69
N HIS A 277 -7.66 17.32 12.79
CA HIS A 277 -8.80 17.90 12.10
C HIS A 277 -9.44 18.95 13.01
N ARG A 278 -9.99 20.03 12.43
CA ARG A 278 -10.82 20.97 13.22
C ARG A 278 -12.00 20.19 13.81
N GLN A 279 -12.35 20.43 15.07
CA GLN A 279 -13.40 19.65 15.75
C GLN A 279 -14.76 19.76 15.04
N HIS A 280 -15.06 20.94 14.50
CA HIS A 280 -16.27 21.18 13.69
C HIS A 280 -16.17 20.74 12.22
N SER A 281 -15.07 20.08 11.82
CA SER A 281 -14.90 19.64 10.43
C SER A 281 -15.64 18.34 10.15
N ALA A 282 -16.48 18.34 9.11
CA ALA A 282 -17.05 17.13 8.54
C ALA A 282 -16.02 16.24 7.82
N THR A 283 -14.77 16.70 7.64
CA THR A 283 -13.74 15.98 6.86
C THR A 283 -13.51 14.55 7.33
N LEU A 284 -13.60 14.28 8.65
CA LEU A 284 -13.45 12.92 9.16
C LEU A 284 -14.59 12.01 8.64
N TYR A 285 -15.83 12.47 8.73
CA TYR A 285 -17.02 11.80 8.24
C TYR A 285 -17.05 11.69 6.71
N ASP A 286 -16.77 12.78 6.00
CA ASP A 286 -16.85 12.83 4.54
C ASP A 286 -15.80 11.98 3.83
N ARG A 287 -14.65 11.76 4.46
CA ARG A 287 -13.45 11.25 3.77
C ARG A 287 -12.83 9.99 4.36
N TYR A 288 -13.15 9.62 5.60
CA TYR A 288 -12.47 8.53 6.31
C TYR A 288 -13.43 7.53 6.95
N ILE A 289 -14.52 7.99 7.56
CA ILE A 289 -15.44 7.15 8.33
C ILE A 289 -16.54 6.56 7.42
N MET A 290 -16.87 5.28 7.61
CA MET A 290 -18.07 4.61 7.07
C MET A 290 -19.02 4.14 8.19
N SER A 291 -19.12 4.91 9.28
CA SER A 291 -19.62 4.49 10.60
C SER A 291 -21.05 3.95 10.66
N ALA A 292 -21.96 4.38 9.81
CA ALA A 292 -23.36 3.98 9.96
C ALA A 292 -23.59 2.49 9.61
N SER A 293 -22.78 1.91 8.73
CA SER A 293 -22.90 0.51 8.30
C SER A 293 -22.08 -0.47 9.15
N GLU A 294 -21.21 0.03 10.03
CA GLU A 294 -20.24 -0.78 10.79
C GLU A 294 -20.66 -1.01 12.25
N VAL A 295 -21.61 -0.22 12.77
CA VAL A 295 -22.09 -0.35 14.15
C VAL A 295 -23.18 -1.41 14.21
N ASP A 296 -23.02 -2.40 15.09
CA ASP A 296 -24.12 -3.29 15.44
C ASP A 296 -25.15 -2.50 16.25
N LEU A 297 -26.20 -2.04 15.57
CA LEU A 297 -27.26 -1.25 16.19
C LEU A 297 -28.04 -2.07 17.23
N ILE A 298 -28.07 -3.41 17.13
CA ILE A 298 -28.75 -4.24 18.13
C ILE A 298 -27.91 -4.27 19.40
N GLU A 299 -26.61 -4.55 19.30
CA GLU A 299 -25.72 -4.53 20.47
C GLU A 299 -25.67 -3.14 21.13
N ALA A 300 -25.61 -2.09 20.32
CA ALA A 300 -25.58 -0.71 20.80
C ALA A 300 -26.88 -0.30 21.50
N VAL A 301 -28.04 -0.59 20.90
CA VAL A 301 -29.34 -0.13 21.44
C VAL A 301 -29.87 -1.06 22.52
N ALA A 302 -29.77 -2.37 22.34
CA ALA A 302 -30.37 -3.34 23.26
C ALA A 302 -29.49 -3.62 24.48
N TYR A 303 -28.16 -3.59 24.31
CA TYR A 303 -27.22 -4.01 25.35
C TYR A 303 -26.26 -2.91 25.81
N GLY A 304 -26.31 -1.72 25.19
CA GLY A 304 -25.40 -0.62 25.50
C GLY A 304 -23.94 -0.96 25.20
N LYS A 305 -23.69 -1.95 24.33
CA LYS A 305 -22.36 -2.41 23.96
C LYS A 305 -21.95 -1.78 22.64
N HIS A 306 -20.73 -1.27 22.59
CA HIS A 306 -20.16 -0.76 21.35
C HIS A 306 -19.48 -1.90 20.59
N ASP A 307 -20.26 -2.76 19.93
CA ASP A 307 -19.70 -3.78 19.05
C ASP A 307 -19.68 -3.32 17.59
N HIS A 308 -18.65 -3.73 16.85
CA HIS A 308 -18.45 -3.36 15.46
C HIS A 308 -18.56 -4.60 14.59
N VAL A 309 -19.48 -4.60 13.64
CA VAL A 309 -19.56 -5.70 12.67
C VAL A 309 -18.52 -5.48 11.58
N LEU A 310 -17.41 -6.21 11.67
CA LEU A 310 -16.39 -6.21 10.63
C LEU A 310 -16.88 -6.97 9.39
N GLY A 311 -16.56 -6.46 8.20
CA GLY A 311 -16.76 -7.20 6.94
C GLY A 311 -18.13 -7.04 6.26
N LEU A 312 -19.02 -6.16 6.76
CA LEU A 312 -20.31 -5.91 6.08
C LEU A 312 -20.19 -5.03 4.84
N SER A 313 -19.16 -4.17 4.75
CA SER A 313 -18.88 -3.42 3.53
C SER A 313 -17.64 -3.97 2.81
N PRO A 314 -17.65 -4.06 1.47
CA PRO A 314 -16.48 -4.45 0.67
C PRO A 314 -15.24 -3.56 0.88
N LEU A 315 -15.38 -2.40 1.53
CA LEU A 315 -14.27 -1.53 1.89
C LEU A 315 -13.64 -1.87 3.25
N ASP A 316 -14.34 -2.64 4.08
CA ASP A 316 -13.88 -3.11 5.40
C ASP A 316 -13.27 -4.49 5.34
N ALA A 317 -13.61 -5.26 4.31
CA ALA A 317 -12.91 -6.50 4.01
C ALA A 317 -11.41 -6.22 3.78
N PRO A 318 -10.51 -7.10 4.27
CA PRO A 318 -9.09 -7.02 3.96
C PRO A 318 -8.88 -6.86 2.46
N ALA A 319 -7.86 -6.12 2.03
CA ALA A 319 -7.69 -5.76 0.62
C ALA A 319 -7.60 -7.01 -0.30
N LEU A 320 -7.01 -8.10 0.19
CA LEU A 320 -6.97 -9.42 -0.47
C LEU A 320 -8.35 -10.06 -0.69
N TRP A 321 -9.33 -9.68 0.14
CA TRP A 321 -10.67 -10.26 0.19
C TRP A 321 -11.68 -9.45 -0.65
N ARG A 322 -11.23 -8.35 -1.25
CA ARG A 322 -12.08 -7.52 -2.10
C ARG A 322 -12.24 -8.18 -3.47
N PRO A 323 -13.44 -8.13 -4.08
CA PRO A 323 -13.65 -8.59 -5.45
C PRO A 323 -12.67 -7.88 -6.39
N ASN A 324 -12.15 -8.62 -7.38
CA ASN A 324 -11.22 -8.02 -8.32
C ASN A 324 -11.97 -6.96 -9.13
N ARG A 325 -11.37 -5.78 -9.29
CA ARG A 325 -12.11 -4.64 -9.84
C ARG A 325 -12.54 -4.87 -11.28
N ASP A 326 -11.84 -5.73 -12.02
CA ASP A 326 -12.20 -6.13 -13.38
C ASP A 326 -13.60 -6.77 -13.44
N GLU A 327 -14.06 -7.40 -12.36
CA GLU A 327 -15.44 -7.90 -12.22
C GLU A 327 -16.46 -6.76 -11.97
N LEU A 328 -16.00 -5.63 -11.42
CA LEU A 328 -16.76 -4.40 -11.23
C LEU A 328 -16.68 -3.44 -12.43
N GLU A 329 -15.91 -3.75 -13.48
CA GLU A 329 -15.76 -2.89 -14.67
C GLU A 329 -16.98 -2.94 -15.62
N GLY A 330 -17.94 -3.84 -15.37
CA GLY A 330 -19.20 -3.93 -16.11
C GLY A 330 -20.22 -2.80 -15.89
N VAL A 331 -19.83 -1.68 -15.28
CA VAL A 331 -20.73 -0.52 -15.04
C VAL A 331 -21.06 0.15 -16.37
N LYS A 332 -22.15 -0.28 -17.02
CA LYS A 332 -22.68 0.33 -18.24
C LYS A 332 -23.04 1.79 -17.96
N MET A 333 -22.35 2.74 -18.60
CA MET A 333 -22.71 4.15 -18.46
C MET A 333 -24.14 4.39 -18.95
N LEU A 334 -24.94 5.09 -18.13
CA LEU A 334 -26.29 5.54 -18.51
C LEU A 334 -26.20 6.39 -19.79
N SER A 335 -26.85 5.95 -20.87
CA SER A 335 -26.91 6.71 -22.11
C SER A 335 -27.83 7.94 -21.94
N LEU A 336 -27.74 8.91 -22.84
CA LEU A 336 -28.62 10.09 -22.77
C LEU A 336 -30.08 9.68 -23.02
N GLU A 337 -30.30 8.75 -23.94
CA GLU A 337 -31.60 8.20 -24.29
C GLU A 337 -32.23 7.51 -23.07
N GLU A 338 -31.47 6.65 -22.38
CA GLU A 338 -31.92 6.01 -21.14
C GLU A 338 -32.24 7.06 -20.06
N ALA A 339 -31.39 8.09 -19.89
CA ALA A 339 -31.62 9.14 -18.90
C ALA A 339 -32.86 9.99 -19.21
N ILE A 340 -33.15 10.29 -20.47
CA ILE A 340 -34.33 11.02 -20.92
C ILE A 340 -35.62 10.21 -20.65
N VAL A 341 -35.55 8.89 -20.80
CA VAL A 341 -36.65 7.99 -20.41
C VAL A 341 -36.87 8.04 -18.90
N MET A 342 -35.79 8.01 -18.11
CA MET A 342 -35.84 7.98 -16.65
C MET A 342 -36.22 9.33 -15.98
N SER A 343 -35.99 10.47 -16.63
CA SER A 343 -36.25 11.80 -16.05
C SER A 343 -37.08 12.70 -16.98
N PRO A 344 -38.35 12.98 -16.61
CA PRO A 344 -39.21 13.94 -17.33
C PRO A 344 -38.59 15.33 -17.44
N ASP A 345 -37.96 15.81 -16.37
CA ASP A 345 -37.27 17.11 -16.34
C ASP A 345 -36.11 17.16 -17.35
N LEU A 346 -35.25 16.13 -17.39
CA LEU A 346 -34.15 16.08 -18.36
C LEU A 346 -34.66 16.01 -19.80
N ARG A 347 -35.78 15.30 -20.03
CA ARG A 347 -36.48 15.26 -21.32
C ARG A 347 -36.94 16.66 -21.72
N GLN A 348 -37.61 17.38 -20.84
CA GLN A 348 -38.07 18.76 -21.07
C GLN A 348 -36.90 19.69 -21.38
N LEU A 349 -35.83 19.67 -20.57
CA LEU A 349 -34.63 20.48 -20.82
C LEU A 349 -33.97 20.14 -22.16
N THR A 350 -33.97 18.86 -22.55
CA THR A 350 -33.40 18.43 -23.85
C THR A 350 -34.26 18.91 -25.02
N MET A 351 -35.58 18.86 -24.89
CA MET A 351 -36.51 19.39 -25.89
C MET A 351 -36.36 20.91 -26.05
N GLN A 352 -36.33 21.66 -24.93
CA GLN A 352 -36.07 23.10 -24.92
C GLN A 352 -34.73 23.46 -25.58
N LYS A 353 -33.68 22.72 -25.23
CA LYS A 353 -32.34 22.88 -25.82
C LYS A 353 -32.37 22.65 -27.33
N ALA A 354 -33.05 21.62 -27.81
CA ALA A 354 -33.17 21.32 -29.24
C ALA A 354 -33.94 22.44 -29.98
N PHE A 355 -35.06 22.89 -29.41
CA PHE A 355 -35.86 23.99 -29.94
C PHE A 355 -35.05 25.28 -30.04
N LEU A 356 -34.41 25.73 -28.96
CA LEU A 356 -33.63 26.96 -28.94
C LEU A 356 -32.41 26.90 -29.86
N ARG A 357 -31.82 25.73 -30.08
CA ARG A 357 -30.75 25.54 -31.06
C ARG A 357 -31.23 25.76 -32.50
N GLN A 358 -32.48 25.43 -32.81
CA GLN A 358 -33.08 25.71 -34.11
C GLN A 358 -33.42 27.20 -34.23
N GLN A 359 -34.09 27.77 -33.22
CA GLN A 359 -34.50 29.18 -33.22
C GLN A 359 -33.32 30.14 -33.24
N SER A 360 -32.24 29.86 -32.53
CA SER A 360 -31.03 30.72 -32.54
C SER A 360 -30.35 30.85 -33.92
N LYS A 361 -30.73 30.04 -34.90
CA LYS A 361 -30.26 30.15 -36.30
C LYS A 361 -31.17 31.00 -37.19
N ILE A 362 -32.38 31.30 -36.73
CA ILE A 362 -33.38 32.08 -37.48
C ILE A 362 -33.29 33.52 -36.97
N GLU A 363 -33.10 34.46 -37.89
CA GLU A 363 -33.07 35.89 -37.57
C GLU A 363 -34.47 36.35 -37.15
N GLY A 364 -34.57 37.06 -36.01
CA GLY A 364 -35.84 37.51 -35.45
C GLY A 364 -36.66 36.45 -34.70
N ALA A 365 -36.13 35.24 -34.45
CA ALA A 365 -36.84 34.22 -33.70
C ALA A 365 -37.05 34.60 -32.23
N GLU A 366 -38.30 34.49 -31.77
CA GLU A 366 -38.66 34.74 -30.38
C GLU A 366 -38.55 33.49 -29.49
N TRP A 367 -38.18 33.69 -28.23
CA TRP A 367 -38.12 32.62 -27.22
C TRP A 367 -39.49 32.34 -26.57
N THR A 368 -40.49 33.18 -26.85
CA THR A 368 -41.83 33.18 -26.25
C THR A 368 -42.59 31.88 -26.51
N ASP A 369 -42.32 31.22 -27.62
CA ASP A 369 -42.90 29.92 -28.02
C ASP A 369 -42.70 28.79 -27.00
N ILE A 370 -41.66 28.88 -26.15
CA ILE A 370 -41.42 27.89 -25.09
C ILE A 370 -41.64 28.44 -23.68
N LYS A 371 -42.16 29.67 -23.55
CA LYS A 371 -42.28 30.39 -22.27
C LYS A 371 -43.00 29.58 -21.19
N GLU A 372 -44.06 28.86 -21.56
CA GLU A 372 -44.83 28.01 -20.64
C GLU A 372 -44.03 26.84 -20.05
N SER A 373 -43.01 26.38 -20.79
CA SER A 373 -42.14 25.30 -20.34
C SER A 373 -40.95 25.78 -19.50
N LEU A 374 -40.65 27.09 -19.51
CA LEU A 374 -39.50 27.66 -18.81
C LEU A 374 -39.78 27.81 -17.33
N SER A 375 -38.74 27.65 -16.50
CA SER A 375 -38.84 28.02 -15.09
C SER A 375 -38.89 29.53 -14.92
N PRO A 376 -39.52 30.07 -13.85
CA PRO A 376 -39.54 31.50 -13.57
C PRO A 376 -38.17 32.18 -13.62
N ASP A 377 -37.13 31.49 -13.13
CA ASP A 377 -35.74 31.99 -13.16
C ASP A 377 -35.16 32.16 -14.58
N ASP A 378 -35.60 31.34 -15.52
CA ASP A 378 -35.14 31.40 -16.91
C ASP A 378 -35.85 32.53 -17.67
N ILE A 379 -37.14 32.72 -17.38
CA ILE A 379 -37.93 33.86 -17.86
C ILE A 379 -37.30 35.17 -17.37
N SER A 380 -37.10 35.30 -16.05
CA SER A 380 -36.48 36.49 -15.46
C SER A 380 -35.07 36.76 -16.00
N TYR A 381 -34.28 35.71 -16.23
CA TYR A 381 -32.95 35.84 -16.83
C TYR A 381 -33.01 36.41 -18.25
N VAL A 382 -33.90 35.90 -19.10
CA VAL A 382 -34.02 36.36 -20.48
C VAL A 382 -34.60 37.78 -20.55
N GLU A 383 -35.63 38.07 -19.75
CA GLU A 383 -36.21 39.41 -19.65
C GLU A 383 -35.14 40.44 -19.21
N SER A 384 -34.24 40.05 -18.30
CA SER A 384 -33.12 40.91 -17.89
C SER A 384 -32.09 41.18 -19.00
N ILE A 385 -31.92 40.24 -19.94
CA ILE A 385 -31.02 40.41 -21.09
C ILE A 385 -31.68 41.34 -22.10
N VAL A 386 -32.92 41.06 -22.48
CA VAL A 386 -33.70 41.87 -23.44
C VAL A 386 -33.85 43.32 -22.95
N THR A 387 -34.05 43.51 -21.64
CA THR A 387 -34.14 44.86 -21.05
C THR A 387 -32.82 45.62 -21.13
N LYS A 388 -31.68 44.93 -21.02
CA LYS A 388 -30.35 45.56 -21.05
C LYS A 388 -29.84 45.80 -22.47
N ASP A 389 -30.19 44.91 -23.38
CA ASP A 389 -29.75 44.91 -24.77
C ASP A 389 -30.87 44.28 -25.63
N PRO A 390 -31.74 45.12 -26.22
CA PRO A 390 -32.86 44.65 -27.06
C PRO A 390 -32.41 43.86 -28.29
N ASP A 391 -31.18 44.08 -28.77
CA ASP A 391 -30.61 43.40 -29.93
C ASP A 391 -29.88 42.09 -29.56
N ALA A 392 -29.75 41.79 -28.26
CA ALA A 392 -29.11 40.55 -27.83
C ALA A 392 -29.91 39.32 -28.26
N ASN A 393 -29.22 38.31 -28.78
CA ASN A 393 -29.83 37.02 -29.14
C ASN A 393 -30.24 36.24 -27.88
N ALA A 394 -31.44 36.56 -27.36
CA ALA A 394 -32.05 35.95 -26.18
C ALA A 394 -32.14 34.43 -26.29
N CYS A 395 -32.48 33.91 -27.47
CA CYS A 395 -32.54 32.47 -27.75
C CYS A 395 -31.18 31.79 -27.54
N LEU A 396 -30.08 32.40 -27.98
CA LEU A 396 -28.73 31.86 -27.77
C LEU A 396 -28.30 31.91 -26.29
N ALA A 397 -28.62 32.99 -25.58
CA ALA A 397 -28.32 33.10 -24.16
C ALA A 397 -29.09 32.04 -23.34
N LEU A 398 -30.38 31.90 -23.60
CA LEU A 398 -31.23 30.89 -22.98
C LEU A 398 -30.78 29.46 -23.34
N TYR A 399 -30.42 29.21 -24.60
CA TYR A 399 -29.86 27.93 -25.05
C TYR A 399 -28.64 27.53 -24.23
N ARG A 400 -27.70 28.46 -24.00
CA ARG A 400 -26.49 28.20 -23.21
C ARG A 400 -26.84 27.84 -21.75
N ARG A 401 -27.76 28.60 -21.14
CA ARG A 401 -28.21 28.37 -19.76
C ARG A 401 -28.91 27.02 -19.60
N ILE A 402 -29.88 26.70 -20.47
CA ILE A 402 -30.59 25.42 -20.46
C ILE A 402 -29.64 24.26 -20.76
N SER A 403 -28.67 24.45 -21.67
CA SER A 403 -27.65 23.43 -21.95
C SER A 403 -26.84 23.07 -20.71
N ILE A 404 -26.44 24.06 -19.90
CA ILE A 404 -25.71 23.82 -18.65
C ILE A 404 -26.59 23.03 -17.66
N ARG A 405 -27.86 23.41 -17.51
CA ARG A 405 -28.82 22.70 -16.63
C ARG A 405 -29.02 21.25 -17.08
N ALA A 406 -29.29 21.03 -18.37
CA ALA A 406 -29.49 19.70 -18.94
C ALA A 406 -28.26 18.81 -18.72
N ASN A 407 -27.06 19.33 -18.99
CA ASN A 407 -25.83 18.57 -18.84
C ASN A 407 -25.53 18.27 -17.36
N ARG A 408 -25.80 19.22 -16.45
CA ARG A 408 -25.67 19.01 -15.00
C ARG A 408 -26.62 17.91 -14.52
N GLN A 409 -27.90 17.98 -14.89
CA GLN A 409 -28.87 16.97 -14.53
C GLN A 409 -28.51 15.58 -15.09
N TYR A 410 -28.08 15.51 -16.35
CA TYR A 410 -27.61 14.26 -16.95
C TYR A 410 -26.37 13.69 -16.25
N SER A 411 -25.39 14.55 -15.90
CA SER A 411 -24.23 14.16 -15.10
C SER A 411 -24.62 13.61 -13.73
N ASP A 412 -25.51 14.29 -13.02
CA ASP A 412 -25.99 13.86 -11.69
C ASP A 412 -26.71 12.52 -11.80
N MET A 413 -27.55 12.32 -12.82
CA MET A 413 -28.20 11.03 -13.09
C MET A 413 -27.20 9.92 -13.38
N ARG A 414 -26.20 10.16 -14.23
CA ARG A 414 -25.12 9.19 -14.51
C ARG A 414 -24.36 8.80 -13.26
N GLN A 415 -24.03 9.76 -12.40
CA GLN A 415 -23.35 9.49 -11.14
C GLN A 415 -24.20 8.63 -10.20
N ARG A 416 -25.49 8.94 -10.06
CA ARG A 416 -26.43 8.14 -9.27
C ARG A 416 -26.59 6.73 -9.85
N TYR A 417 -26.72 6.61 -11.16
CA TYR A 417 -26.88 5.33 -11.84
C TYR A 417 -25.61 4.46 -11.75
N ALA A 418 -24.43 5.05 -11.95
CA ALA A 418 -23.16 4.35 -11.76
C ALA A 418 -22.97 3.92 -10.30
N ALA A 419 -23.37 4.76 -9.33
CA ALA A 419 -23.35 4.39 -7.92
C ALA A 419 -24.31 3.23 -7.62
N LEU A 420 -25.51 3.24 -8.21
CA LEU A 420 -26.50 2.17 -8.09
C LEU A 420 -25.99 0.87 -8.71
N GLN A 421 -25.43 0.91 -9.91
CA GLN A 421 -24.82 -0.25 -10.56
C GLN A 421 -23.66 -0.81 -9.75
N ARG A 422 -22.80 0.05 -9.17
CA ARG A 422 -21.74 -0.41 -8.26
C ARG A 422 -22.32 -1.07 -7.02
N ARG A 423 -23.37 -0.52 -6.41
CA ARG A 423 -24.04 -1.19 -5.28
C ARG A 423 -24.61 -2.54 -5.69
N HIS A 424 -25.28 -2.64 -6.85
CA HIS A 424 -25.76 -3.91 -7.35
C HIS A 424 -24.64 -4.90 -7.62
N ALA A 425 -23.56 -4.47 -8.27
CA ALA A 425 -22.40 -5.32 -8.54
C ALA A 425 -21.73 -5.78 -7.25
N LEU A 426 -21.64 -4.93 -6.23
CA LEU A 426 -21.13 -5.31 -4.91
C LEU A 426 -22.06 -6.27 -4.18
N ASN A 427 -23.38 -6.04 -4.23
CA ASN A 427 -24.38 -6.94 -3.62
C ASN A 427 -24.45 -8.31 -4.32
N ASN A 428 -24.14 -8.34 -5.62
CA ASN A 428 -24.14 -9.55 -6.45
C ASN A 428 -22.75 -10.18 -6.59
N ALA A 429 -21.71 -9.54 -6.07
CA ALA A 429 -20.37 -10.09 -6.09
C ALA A 429 -20.41 -11.38 -5.27
N LYS A 430 -20.02 -12.49 -5.89
CA LYS A 430 -19.91 -13.75 -5.16
C LYS A 430 -18.83 -13.55 -4.09
N PRO A 431 -19.07 -13.98 -2.85
CA PRO A 431 -17.99 -14.08 -1.87
C PRO A 431 -16.86 -14.90 -2.50
N LEU A 432 -15.61 -14.47 -2.27
CA LEU A 432 -14.46 -15.27 -2.68
C LEU A 432 -14.56 -16.64 -2.04
N THR A 433 -14.31 -17.69 -2.83
CA THR A 433 -14.26 -19.04 -2.28
C THR A 433 -12.99 -19.22 -1.44
N ILE A 434 -12.99 -20.18 -0.52
CA ILE A 434 -11.79 -20.54 0.26
C ILE A 434 -10.65 -20.90 -0.70
N ASP A 435 -10.94 -21.64 -1.78
CA ASP A 435 -9.95 -22.01 -2.80
C ASP A 435 -9.33 -20.79 -3.51
N GLU A 436 -10.12 -19.74 -3.79
CA GLU A 436 -9.64 -18.50 -4.39
C GLU A 436 -8.77 -17.70 -3.42
N LEU A 437 -9.15 -17.64 -2.14
CA LEU A 437 -8.34 -17.03 -1.09
C LEU A 437 -7.02 -17.79 -0.93
N ASP A 438 -7.05 -19.12 -0.86
CA ASP A 438 -5.87 -19.96 -0.76
C ASP A 438 -4.98 -19.88 -2.00
N ALA A 439 -5.56 -19.74 -3.19
CA ALA A 439 -4.80 -19.52 -4.42
C ALA A 439 -4.07 -18.16 -4.39
N ARG A 440 -4.74 -17.10 -3.93
CA ARG A 440 -4.13 -15.78 -3.74
C ARG A 440 -3.03 -15.81 -2.68
N LEU A 441 -3.27 -16.47 -1.56
CA LEU A 441 -2.30 -16.62 -0.47
C LEU A 441 -1.08 -17.44 -0.93
N ARG A 442 -1.30 -18.56 -1.63
CA ARG A 442 -0.21 -19.36 -2.22
C ARG A 442 0.58 -18.58 -3.25
N ALA A 443 -0.07 -17.73 -4.06
CA ALA A 443 0.61 -16.86 -5.00
C ALA A 443 1.48 -15.81 -4.30
N SER A 444 1.01 -15.21 -3.20
CA SER A 444 1.81 -14.27 -2.40
C SER A 444 2.98 -14.94 -1.67
N HIS A 445 2.83 -16.22 -1.29
CA HIS A 445 3.90 -16.98 -0.61
C HIS A 445 4.91 -17.64 -1.55
N LYS A 446 4.70 -17.64 -2.87
CA LYS A 446 5.50 -18.45 -3.82
C LYS A 446 6.95 -17.98 -4.05
N GLY A 447 7.51 -17.09 -3.22
CA GLY A 447 8.84 -16.53 -3.46
C GLY A 447 9.62 -15.97 -2.27
N SER A 448 9.16 -16.08 -1.03
CA SER A 448 9.87 -15.46 0.11
C SER A 448 10.70 -16.47 0.90
N ASP A 449 12.03 -16.46 0.68
CA ASP A 449 13.01 -17.14 1.55
C ASP A 449 12.88 -16.75 3.03
N LEU A 450 12.26 -15.60 3.32
CA LEU A 450 12.05 -15.11 4.69
C LEU A 450 10.85 -15.75 5.40
N SER A 451 9.80 -16.21 4.71
CA SER A 451 8.73 -16.98 5.36
C SER A 451 9.24 -18.37 5.75
N SER A 452 10.13 -18.96 4.94
CA SER A 452 10.95 -20.11 5.35
C SER A 452 11.99 -19.75 6.41
N LEU A 453 12.48 -18.51 6.48
CA LEU A 453 13.37 -18.06 7.54
C LEU A 453 12.62 -17.93 8.87
N LEU A 454 11.45 -17.27 8.91
CA LEU A 454 10.55 -17.22 10.06
C LEU A 454 10.05 -18.61 10.47
N LYS A 455 9.70 -19.47 9.52
CA LYS A 455 9.40 -20.90 9.80
C LYS A 455 10.60 -21.63 10.36
N ARG A 456 11.80 -21.44 9.80
CA ARG A 456 13.05 -21.99 10.36
C ARG A 456 13.35 -21.43 11.73
N THR A 457 13.03 -20.17 12.01
CA THR A 457 13.18 -19.59 13.34
C THR A 457 12.27 -20.29 14.35
N VAL A 458 11.02 -20.57 13.96
CA VAL A 458 10.07 -21.35 14.77
C VAL A 458 10.51 -22.82 14.89
N GLU A 459 11.02 -23.43 13.82
CA GLU A 459 11.50 -24.82 13.78
C GLU A 459 12.79 -25.01 14.59
N VAL A 460 13.74 -24.07 14.53
CA VAL A 460 14.99 -24.11 15.32
C VAL A 460 14.69 -23.88 16.80
N ALA A 461 13.81 -22.94 17.14
CA ALA A 461 13.34 -22.78 18.51
C ALA A 461 12.65 -24.06 19.03
N ALA A 462 11.91 -24.77 18.18
CA ALA A 462 11.30 -26.04 18.54
C ALA A 462 12.32 -27.20 18.70
N LEU A 463 13.42 -27.19 17.93
CA LEU A 463 14.47 -28.21 17.99
C LEU A 463 15.46 -28.00 19.15
N GLU A 464 15.79 -26.76 19.50
CA GLU A 464 16.62 -26.45 20.69
C GLU A 464 15.90 -26.84 22.00
N ILE A 465 14.57 -26.90 21.99
CA ILE A 465 13.77 -27.46 23.09
C ILE A 465 13.88 -28.99 23.12
N SER A 466 14.00 -29.66 21.96
CA SER A 466 14.11 -31.13 21.92
C SER A 466 15.51 -31.65 22.24
N ASP A 467 16.57 -30.93 21.86
CA ASP A 467 17.96 -31.38 22.03
C ASP A 467 18.49 -31.22 23.47
N ASN A 468 17.76 -30.53 24.36
CA ASN A 468 18.05 -30.50 25.80
C ASN A 468 17.51 -31.71 26.57
N TYR A 469 16.83 -32.65 25.91
CA TYR A 469 16.48 -33.95 26.47
C TYR A 469 17.45 -35.02 25.97
N THR A 470 18.61 -35.14 26.62
CA THR A 470 19.52 -36.27 26.39
C THR A 470 18.96 -37.56 26.99
N GLU A 471 18.93 -38.61 26.17
CA GLU A 471 18.34 -39.94 26.36
C GLU A 471 19.00 -40.84 27.43
N ASP A 472 19.26 -40.34 28.65
CA ASP A 472 19.89 -41.15 29.72
C ASP A 472 19.04 -41.31 30.99
N GLU A 473 17.70 -41.31 30.89
CA GLU A 473 16.85 -41.82 31.97
C GLU A 473 16.05 -43.05 31.53
N GLU A 474 16.50 -44.20 32.06
CA GLU A 474 15.84 -45.50 32.02
C GLU A 474 14.35 -45.39 32.37
N VAL A 475 13.52 -45.90 31.46
CA VAL A 475 12.16 -46.43 31.63
C VAL A 475 11.61 -46.30 33.06
N MET A 476 11.17 -45.09 33.43
CA MET A 476 10.29 -44.88 34.57
C MET A 476 8.87 -44.81 34.03
N GLU A 477 8.04 -45.77 34.45
CA GLU A 477 6.63 -45.88 34.08
C GLU A 477 5.93 -44.52 34.09
N CYS A 478 5.35 -44.15 32.95
CA CYS A 478 4.65 -42.88 32.71
C CYS A 478 3.51 -42.66 33.72
N ASN A 479 3.82 -41.98 34.82
CA ASN A 479 2.94 -40.95 35.34
C ASN A 479 3.04 -39.77 34.37
N LEU A 480 2.01 -39.58 33.54
CA LEU A 480 1.73 -38.30 32.90
C LEU A 480 1.44 -37.26 33.99
N GLN A 481 2.47 -36.76 34.65
CA GLN A 481 2.42 -35.43 35.23
C GLN A 481 2.58 -34.48 34.04
N GLU A 482 1.48 -33.84 33.67
CA GLU A 482 1.48 -32.61 32.89
C GLU A 482 2.53 -31.69 33.53
N SER A 483 3.70 -31.58 32.91
CA SER A 483 4.71 -30.62 33.35
C SER A 483 4.12 -29.24 33.08
N ASP A 484 3.71 -28.56 34.15
CA ASP A 484 3.20 -27.19 34.22
C ASP A 484 4.24 -26.13 33.76
N ASP A 485 5.14 -26.47 32.84
CA ASP A 485 6.06 -25.52 32.20
C ASP A 485 5.31 -24.74 31.10
N ILE A 486 4.20 -24.14 31.50
CA ILE A 486 3.56 -23.03 30.77
C ILE A 486 4.52 -21.86 30.93
N SER A 487 5.56 -21.83 30.10
CA SER A 487 6.38 -20.64 29.93
C SER A 487 5.44 -19.46 29.73
N ASP A 488 5.58 -18.44 30.59
CA ASP A 488 4.73 -17.25 30.55
C ASP A 488 4.74 -16.70 29.11
N PRO A 489 3.59 -16.57 28.43
CA PRO A 489 3.51 -16.05 27.06
C PRO A 489 4.25 -14.72 26.86
N SER A 490 4.45 -13.95 27.94
CA SER A 490 5.27 -12.74 27.93
C SER A 490 6.75 -13.00 27.67
N VAL A 491 7.30 -14.09 28.22
CA VAL A 491 8.70 -14.53 28.05
C VAL A 491 8.93 -15.03 26.63
N GLN A 492 8.03 -15.87 26.10
CA GLN A 492 8.13 -16.35 24.72
C GLN A 492 8.13 -15.19 23.71
N LEU A 493 7.22 -14.23 23.87
CA LEU A 493 7.17 -13.03 23.03
C LEU A 493 8.45 -12.19 23.14
N GLN A 494 9.06 -12.14 24.32
CA GLN A 494 10.33 -11.45 24.56
C GLN A 494 11.47 -12.11 23.77
N GLU A 495 11.55 -13.44 23.81
CA GLU A 495 12.56 -14.22 23.09
C GLU A 495 12.41 -14.09 21.58
N SER A 496 11.18 -14.24 21.06
CA SER A 496 10.88 -14.04 19.63
C SER A 496 11.29 -12.64 19.15
N ARG A 497 11.09 -11.60 19.98
CA ARG A 497 11.50 -10.23 19.67
C ARG A 497 13.02 -10.09 19.57
N ILE A 498 13.76 -10.61 20.55
CA ILE A 498 15.24 -10.55 20.57
C ILE A 498 15.81 -11.34 19.40
N MET A 499 15.28 -12.53 19.13
CA MET A 499 15.69 -13.38 18.04
C MET A 499 15.46 -12.70 16.68
N LEU A 500 14.28 -12.12 16.47
CA LEU A 500 13.99 -11.36 15.25
C LEU A 500 14.91 -10.14 15.10
N LEU A 501 15.21 -9.41 16.19
CA LEU A 501 16.17 -8.30 16.16
C LEU A 501 17.55 -8.78 15.68
N ARG A 502 18.06 -9.87 16.25
CA ARG A 502 19.35 -10.47 15.86
C ARG A 502 19.36 -10.85 14.38
N GLN A 503 18.28 -11.47 13.89
CA GLN A 503 18.16 -11.84 12.47
C GLN A 503 18.15 -10.63 11.55
N LEU A 504 17.39 -9.58 11.88
CA LEU A 504 17.37 -8.35 11.08
C LEU A 504 18.74 -7.67 11.07
N VAL A 505 19.46 -7.66 12.20
CA VAL A 505 20.78 -7.02 12.31
C VAL A 505 21.85 -7.82 11.57
N ALA A 506 21.83 -9.15 11.69
CA ALA A 506 22.80 -10.05 11.06
C ALA A 506 22.53 -10.29 9.57
N HIS A 507 21.38 -9.88 9.03
CA HIS A 507 21.05 -10.12 7.63
C HIS A 507 22.03 -9.40 6.69
N GLU A 508 22.82 -10.17 5.96
CA GLU A 508 23.71 -9.65 4.93
C GLU A 508 22.93 -9.40 3.64
N ASP A 509 23.05 -8.19 3.10
CA ASP A 509 22.37 -7.85 1.86
C ASP A 509 23.01 -8.62 0.70
N PRO A 510 22.23 -9.40 -0.08
CA PRO A 510 22.76 -10.31 -1.11
C PRO A 510 23.45 -9.59 -2.29
N HIS A 511 23.57 -8.27 -2.24
CA HIS A 511 24.09 -7.41 -3.29
C HIS A 511 25.22 -6.48 -2.84
N ASP A 512 25.56 -6.48 -1.55
CA ASP A 512 26.67 -5.68 -1.02
C ASP A 512 27.94 -6.52 -1.09
N GLY A 513 28.59 -6.41 -2.23
CA GLY A 513 29.95 -6.90 -2.41
C GLY A 513 30.23 -7.42 -3.81
N PRO A 514 31.49 -7.32 -4.26
CA PRO A 514 31.94 -8.10 -5.40
C PRO A 514 31.74 -9.60 -5.11
N GLN A 515 31.04 -10.29 -6.00
CA GLN A 515 30.76 -11.72 -5.85
C GLN A 515 31.47 -12.52 -6.93
N ILE A 516 32.12 -13.60 -6.54
CA ILE A 516 32.82 -14.49 -7.47
C ILE A 516 31.85 -15.60 -7.90
N CYS A 517 31.85 -15.97 -9.19
CA CYS A 517 31.08 -17.11 -9.63
C CYS A 517 31.70 -18.40 -9.11
N VAL A 518 30.99 -19.11 -8.21
CA VAL A 518 31.47 -20.37 -7.62
C VAL A 518 31.81 -21.44 -8.66
N ILE A 519 31.07 -21.49 -9.77
CA ILE A 519 31.32 -22.45 -10.86
C ILE A 519 32.62 -22.09 -11.59
N CYS A 520 32.82 -20.82 -11.94
CA CYS A 520 34.09 -20.39 -12.56
C CYS A 520 35.26 -20.52 -11.60
N ASN A 521 35.08 -20.21 -10.32
CA ASN A 521 36.15 -20.29 -9.33
C ASN A 521 36.66 -21.73 -9.15
N ALA A 522 35.75 -22.70 -9.15
CA ALA A 522 36.05 -24.12 -9.00
C ALA A 522 36.62 -24.79 -10.27
N ASP A 523 36.47 -24.17 -11.45
CA ASP A 523 36.94 -24.74 -12.72
C ASP A 523 38.43 -24.41 -12.94
N GLU A 524 39.32 -25.31 -12.52
CA GLU A 524 40.78 -25.14 -12.64
C GLU A 524 41.26 -25.02 -14.09
N ALA A 525 40.45 -25.38 -15.08
CA ALA A 525 40.79 -25.21 -16.49
C ALA A 525 40.63 -23.75 -16.97
N LEU A 526 39.95 -22.89 -16.20
CA LEU A 526 39.82 -21.47 -16.49
C LEU A 526 41.04 -20.67 -16.01
N ALA A 527 41.39 -19.63 -16.77
CA ALA A 527 42.43 -18.67 -16.37
C ALA A 527 42.09 -18.03 -15.02
N GLU A 528 43.11 -17.78 -14.18
CA GLU A 528 42.96 -17.20 -12.83
C GLU A 528 42.10 -15.93 -12.82
N GLU A 529 42.30 -15.04 -13.80
CA GLU A 529 41.52 -13.80 -13.96
C GLU A 529 40.01 -14.03 -14.06
N VAL A 530 39.58 -15.14 -14.68
CA VAL A 530 38.17 -15.53 -14.81
C VAL A 530 37.67 -16.17 -13.51
N ARG A 531 38.50 -17.00 -12.87
CA ARG A 531 38.18 -17.67 -11.59
C ARG A 531 38.02 -16.69 -10.44
N THR A 532 38.78 -15.60 -10.45
CA THR A 532 38.73 -14.54 -9.44
C THR A 532 37.90 -13.34 -9.90
N PHE A 533 37.21 -13.43 -11.05
CA PHE A 533 36.43 -12.32 -11.57
C PHE A 533 35.28 -11.98 -10.61
N GLN A 534 35.33 -10.75 -10.11
CA GLN A 534 34.36 -10.23 -9.17
C GLN A 534 33.21 -9.54 -9.91
N HIS A 535 32.04 -10.17 -9.89
CA HIS A 535 30.82 -9.55 -10.38
C HIS A 535 30.37 -8.48 -9.41
N VAL A 536 30.31 -7.24 -9.89
CA VAL A 536 29.84 -6.06 -9.12
C VAL A 536 28.37 -6.10 -8.67
N SER A 537 27.65 -7.21 -8.92
CA SER A 537 26.32 -7.47 -8.35
C SER A 537 25.85 -8.90 -8.65
N ARG A 538 25.04 -9.50 -7.75
CA ARG A 538 24.41 -10.81 -7.94
C ARG A 538 23.59 -10.94 -9.22
N SER A 539 22.94 -9.89 -9.72
CA SER A 539 22.23 -9.97 -11.02
C SER A 539 23.17 -10.14 -12.23
N LYS A 540 24.38 -9.59 -12.16
CA LYS A 540 25.43 -9.84 -13.17
C LYS A 540 26.01 -11.24 -13.01
N LEU A 541 26.17 -11.71 -11.77
CA LEU A 541 26.57 -13.08 -11.49
C LEU A 541 25.51 -14.07 -12.00
N GLN A 542 24.24 -13.83 -11.72
CA GLN A 542 23.11 -14.66 -12.16
C GLN A 542 23.03 -14.69 -13.69
N ARG A 543 23.11 -13.53 -14.34
CA ARG A 543 23.16 -13.47 -15.80
C ARG A 543 24.40 -14.17 -16.38
N HIS A 544 25.53 -14.10 -15.69
CA HIS A 544 26.72 -14.85 -16.06
C HIS A 544 26.46 -16.37 -15.94
N ILE A 545 25.85 -16.83 -14.84
CA ILE A 545 25.46 -18.24 -14.65
C ILE A 545 24.48 -18.68 -15.75
N GLU A 546 23.47 -17.87 -16.04
CA GLU A 546 22.48 -18.16 -17.09
C GLU A 546 23.08 -18.19 -18.50
N ILE A 547 24.10 -17.39 -18.80
CA ILE A 547 24.71 -17.35 -20.14
C ILE A 547 25.78 -18.44 -20.28
N TRP A 548 26.60 -18.65 -19.25
CA TRP A 548 27.82 -19.45 -19.35
C TRP A 548 27.68 -20.85 -18.74
N HIS A 549 26.74 -21.04 -17.81
CA HIS A 549 26.59 -22.31 -17.06
C HIS A 549 25.24 -23.00 -17.27
N SER A 550 24.24 -22.35 -17.89
CA SER A 550 22.91 -22.95 -18.15
C SER A 550 22.91 -24.17 -19.07
N GLY A 551 24.02 -24.41 -19.79
CA GLY A 551 24.24 -25.61 -20.61
C GLY A 551 24.98 -26.76 -19.90
N ARG A 552 25.40 -26.59 -18.64
CA ARG A 552 26.14 -27.61 -17.85
C ARG A 552 25.28 -28.21 -16.73
N ASN A 553 24.05 -28.63 -17.02
CA ASN A 553 23.10 -29.14 -16.03
C ASN A 553 23.48 -30.49 -15.37
N ASP A 554 24.63 -31.09 -15.70
CA ASP A 554 25.03 -32.40 -15.15
C ASP A 554 25.81 -32.32 -13.81
N ILE A 555 26.01 -31.13 -13.22
CA ILE A 555 26.95 -30.96 -12.09
C ILE A 555 26.29 -31.12 -10.70
N HIS A 556 24.96 -31.26 -10.60
CA HIS A 556 24.32 -31.54 -9.30
C HIS A 556 24.61 -32.97 -8.76
N GLU A 557 25.27 -33.85 -9.53
CA GLU A 557 25.66 -35.20 -9.07
C GLU A 557 27.10 -35.32 -8.53
N LEU A 558 27.96 -34.31 -8.65
CA LEU A 558 29.38 -34.44 -8.22
C LEU A 558 29.60 -34.29 -6.70
N GLY A 559 28.53 -34.25 -5.89
CA GLY A 559 28.59 -34.18 -4.44
C GLY A 559 28.22 -35.46 -3.66
N ALA A 560 27.75 -36.53 -4.32
CA ALA A 560 27.28 -37.73 -3.63
C ALA A 560 28.01 -39.01 -4.10
N LYS A 561 28.90 -39.49 -3.24
CA LYS A 561 29.43 -40.86 -3.08
C LYS A 561 29.02 -41.92 -4.12
N LYS A 562 30.02 -42.40 -4.87
CA LYS A 562 30.33 -43.80 -5.20
C LYS A 562 29.15 -44.80 -5.13
N THR A 563 28.51 -45.06 -6.27
CA THR A 563 27.56 -46.17 -6.42
C THR A 563 28.11 -47.19 -7.42
N ILE A 564 28.24 -48.42 -6.92
CA ILE A 564 28.60 -49.64 -7.63
C ILE A 564 27.55 -49.93 -8.72
N SER A 565 27.98 -50.45 -9.88
CA SER A 565 27.05 -50.73 -10.99
C SER A 565 26.11 -51.89 -10.65
N LEU A 566 24.84 -51.73 -10.99
CA LEU A 566 23.75 -52.72 -10.86
C LEU A 566 23.93 -54.01 -11.68
N SER A 567 25.06 -54.21 -12.35
CA SER A 567 25.40 -55.47 -13.04
C SER A 567 26.16 -56.47 -12.16
N GLU A 568 26.67 -56.07 -10.99
CA GLU A 568 27.43 -56.93 -10.07
C GLU A 568 26.58 -57.57 -8.95
N LEU A 569 25.26 -57.35 -8.93
CA LEU A 569 24.34 -57.87 -7.90
C LEU A 569 23.37 -58.96 -8.41
N ALA A 570 23.58 -59.49 -9.62
CA ALA A 570 22.73 -60.52 -10.23
C ALA A 570 23.28 -61.96 -10.08
N GLY A 571 23.97 -62.25 -8.98
CA GLY A 571 24.57 -63.57 -8.78
C GLY A 571 24.83 -63.92 -7.33
N GLN A 572 23.78 -64.08 -6.52
CA GLN A 572 23.71 -65.03 -5.40
C GLN A 572 22.38 -64.89 -4.63
N VAL A 573 21.88 -66.04 -4.17
CA VAL A 573 20.69 -66.27 -3.31
C VAL A 573 19.36 -66.21 -4.09
N GLY A 574 18.59 -67.29 -4.27
CA GLY A 574 18.35 -68.44 -3.39
C GLY A 574 16.97 -68.28 -2.76
N ASP A 575 16.08 -69.25 -2.99
CA ASP A 575 14.71 -69.37 -2.47
C ASP A 575 14.48 -68.73 -1.08
N CYS A 576 13.43 -67.93 -0.92
CA CYS A 576 12.23 -68.38 -0.21
C CYS A 576 11.13 -67.29 -0.18
N SER A 577 9.92 -67.74 -0.48
CA SER A 577 8.63 -67.09 -0.28
C SER A 577 8.40 -66.54 1.14
N LEU A 578 7.75 -65.37 1.25
CA LEU A 578 6.65 -65.10 2.21
C LEU A 578 6.11 -63.66 2.07
N LEU A 579 4.78 -63.55 1.87
CA LEU A 579 3.88 -62.40 2.13
C LEU A 579 4.13 -61.14 1.27
N GLY A 580 3.28 -60.71 0.33
CA GLY A 580 1.82 -60.69 0.32
C GLY A 580 1.33 -59.26 0.57
N ILE A 581 0.94 -58.54 -0.51
CA ILE A 581 -0.12 -57.51 -0.64
C ILE A 581 0.27 -56.32 -1.54
N ASN A 582 -0.39 -56.30 -2.72
CA ASN A 582 -0.92 -55.21 -3.55
C ASN A 582 -0.09 -53.95 -3.86
N ALA A 583 0.62 -54.00 -5.00
CA ALA A 583 0.98 -52.85 -5.82
C ALA A 583 0.03 -52.76 -7.03
N ALA A 584 -1.06 -52.00 -6.90
CA ALA A 584 -1.94 -51.65 -8.02
C ALA A 584 -2.72 -50.36 -7.70
N PHE A 585 -2.11 -49.17 -7.84
CA PHE A 585 -2.85 -47.91 -8.04
C PHE A 585 -2.02 -46.66 -8.42
N ALA A 586 -0.94 -46.76 -9.20
CA ALA A 586 -0.17 -45.56 -9.57
C ALA A 586 0.54 -45.63 -10.93
N CYS A 587 -0.19 -45.89 -12.02
CA CYS A 587 0.40 -45.76 -13.36
C CYS A 587 -0.57 -45.34 -14.48
N GLU A 588 -1.53 -44.45 -14.19
CA GLU A 588 -2.49 -44.04 -15.23
C GLU A 588 -2.84 -42.54 -15.23
N THR A 589 -1.85 -41.66 -15.04
CA THR A 589 -2.08 -40.21 -15.23
C THR A 589 -0.82 -39.47 -15.70
N ALA A 590 -0.17 -39.94 -16.77
CA ALA A 590 0.97 -39.23 -17.37
C ALA A 590 0.98 -39.16 -18.90
N LEU A 591 -0.07 -39.62 -19.60
CA LEU A 591 -0.09 -39.63 -21.07
C LEU A 591 -1.46 -39.25 -21.63
N GLN A 592 -1.89 -37.99 -21.45
CA GLN A 592 -2.99 -37.45 -22.27
C GLN A 592 -3.15 -35.92 -22.27
N LYS A 593 -2.07 -35.15 -22.45
CA LYS A 593 -2.18 -33.72 -22.84
C LYS A 593 -1.13 -33.30 -23.87
N PHE A 594 -1.19 -33.93 -25.04
CA PHE A 594 -0.74 -33.34 -26.31
C PHE A 594 -1.52 -33.99 -27.46
N LYS A 595 -2.64 -33.37 -27.84
CA LYS A 595 -3.32 -33.39 -29.15
C LYS A 595 -4.74 -32.82 -29.01
N VAL A 596 -4.90 -31.54 -29.29
CA VAL A 596 -5.69 -30.89 -30.38
C VAL A 596 -5.47 -29.38 -30.22
#